data_AF-A0A951Q7P8-F1
#
_entry.id   AF-A0A951Q7P8-F1
#
_cell.length_a   1.000
_cell.length_b   1.000
_cell.length_c   1.000
_cell.angle_alpha   90.00
_cell.angle_beta   90.00
_cell.angle_gamma   90.00
#
_symmetry.space_group_name_H-M   'P 1'
#
loop_
_entity.id
_entity.type
_entity.pdbx_description
1 polymer ?
#
loop_
_entity_poly.entity_id
_entity_poly.type
_entity_poly.pdbx_seq_one_letter_code
_entity_poly.pdbx_strand_id
1 'polypeptide(L)'
;MQNSTVQNSIDWTPILQHISTEEEHRLPTYPGDLKAALLARAGLTDHPKGEEAYQLAREISRLSTCCDPEIVYWFSRLVSLLDLQVEPS
;
A
#
# COMPACT_ATOMS: atom_id res chain seq x y z
N MET A 1 17.73 -7.22 47.53
CA MET A 1 18.26 -7.28 46.14
C MET A 1 17.08 -7.54 45.21
N GLN A 2 16.72 -6.54 44.41
CA GLN A 2 15.66 -6.60 43.41
C GLN A 2 16.25 -7.10 42.09
N ASN A 3 15.51 -7.98 41.38
CA ASN A 3 15.31 -7.95 39.92
C ASN A 3 14.64 -9.25 39.47
N SER A 4 13.40 -9.16 39.00
CA SER A 4 12.85 -10.09 38.00
C SER A 4 11.78 -9.36 37.19
N THR A 5 12.26 -8.77 36.09
CA THR A 5 11.59 -8.64 34.78
C THR A 5 10.07 -8.52 34.78
N VAL A 6 9.60 -7.27 34.71
CA VAL A 6 8.25 -6.97 34.18
C VAL A 6 8.25 -7.40 32.72
N GLN A 7 7.61 -8.53 32.45
CA GLN A 7 7.36 -9.00 31.09
C GLN A 7 6.41 -7.99 30.45
N ASN A 8 6.99 -7.06 29.70
CA ASN A 8 6.29 -5.95 29.06
C ASN A 8 5.54 -6.49 27.83
N SER A 9 4.59 -7.40 28.05
CA SER A 9 3.72 -7.90 26.98
C SER A 9 2.82 -6.75 26.57
N ILE A 10 3.12 -6.14 25.42
CA ILE A 10 2.26 -5.14 24.81
C ILE A 10 0.89 -5.80 24.62
N ASP A 11 -0.12 -5.25 25.29
CA ASP A 11 -1.49 -5.67 25.10
C ASP A 11 -1.98 -5.12 23.75
N TRP A 12 -2.06 -6.03 22.77
CA TRP A 12 -2.52 -5.72 21.42
C TRP A 12 -4.05 -5.73 21.30
N THR A 13 -4.76 -6.12 22.37
CA THR A 13 -6.24 -6.24 22.37
C THR A 13 -6.94 -4.95 21.95
N PRO A 14 -6.52 -3.73 22.35
CA PRO A 14 -7.18 -2.49 21.92
C PRO A 14 -7.03 -2.20 20.42
N ILE A 15 -5.87 -2.55 19.84
CA ILE A 15 -5.60 -2.38 18.41
C ILE A 15 -6.45 -3.38 17.61
N LEU A 16 -6.51 -4.64 18.05
CA LEU A 16 -7.32 -5.68 17.43
C LEU A 16 -8.82 -5.37 17.54
N GLN A 17 -9.27 -4.82 18.66
CA GLN A 17 -10.63 -4.36 18.85
C GLN A 17 -10.97 -3.24 17.86
N HIS A 18 -10.09 -2.24 17.68
CA HIS A 18 -10.32 -1.18 16.71
C HIS A 18 -10.46 -1.71 15.28
N ILE A 19 -9.57 -2.60 14.84
CA ILE A 19 -9.65 -3.25 13.52
C ILE A 19 -10.97 -4.02 13.35
N SER A 20 -11.48 -4.66 14.42
CA SER A 20 -12.74 -5.41 14.37
C SER A 20 -14.01 -4.54 14.46
N THR A 21 -13.88 -3.28 14.89
CA THR A 21 -14.99 -2.35 15.10
C THR A 21 -15.05 -1.24 14.06
N GLU A 22 -14.25 -1.29 12.99
CA GLU A 22 -14.45 -0.40 11.86
C GLU A 22 -15.77 -0.73 11.18
N GLU A 23 -16.82 -0.10 11.70
CA GLU A 23 -17.92 0.43 10.92
C GLU A 23 -17.44 0.72 9.51
N GLU A 24 -18.20 0.17 8.56
CA GLU A 24 -18.28 0.32 7.11
C GLU A 24 -17.86 1.69 6.50
N HIS A 25 -16.70 2.21 6.88
CA HIS A 25 -16.06 3.35 6.24
C HIS A 25 -15.54 2.84 4.92
N ARG A 26 -16.36 2.94 3.89
CA ARG A 26 -15.98 2.61 2.51
C ARG A 26 -14.65 3.26 2.22
N LEU A 27 -13.62 2.43 2.09
CA LEU A 27 -12.27 2.88 1.80
C LEU A 27 -12.31 3.71 0.51
N PRO A 28 -11.50 4.79 0.42
CA PRO A 28 -11.53 5.67 -0.74
C PRO A 28 -11.30 4.85 -2.02
N THR A 29 -12.24 4.96 -2.95
CA THR A 29 -12.14 4.34 -4.27
C THR A 29 -11.99 5.45 -5.31
N TYR A 30 -10.99 5.32 -6.17
CA TYR A 30 -10.76 6.15 -7.31
C TYR A 30 -11.87 5.90 -8.34
N PRO A 31 -12.56 6.96 -8.82
CA PRO A 31 -13.73 6.78 -9.69
C PRO A 31 -13.40 6.34 -11.13
N GLY A 32 -12.12 6.31 -11.50
CA GLY A 32 -11.65 5.92 -12.83
C GLY A 32 -10.82 4.63 -12.83
N ASP A 33 -10.10 4.39 -13.92
CA ASP A 33 -9.12 3.31 -13.99
C ASP A 33 -7.83 3.72 -13.26
N LEU A 34 -7.71 3.29 -12.01
CA LEU A 34 -6.56 3.60 -11.15
C LEU A 34 -5.24 3.16 -11.80
N LYS A 35 -5.22 1.98 -12.43
CA LYS A 35 -4.04 1.44 -13.08
C LYS A 35 -3.59 2.35 -14.21
N ALA A 36 -4.51 2.66 -15.13
CA ALA A 36 -4.20 3.51 -16.28
C ALA A 36 -3.70 4.89 -15.82
N ALA A 37 -4.33 5.47 -14.79
CA ALA A 37 -3.92 6.76 -14.24
C ALA A 37 -2.51 6.73 -13.61
N LEU A 38 -2.19 5.67 -12.85
CA LEU A 38 -0.88 5.49 -12.24
C LEU A 38 0.23 5.27 -13.27
N LEU A 39 -0.03 4.41 -14.26
CA LEU A 39 0.92 4.16 -15.35
C LEU A 39 1.18 5.42 -16.17
N ALA A 40 0.12 6.15 -16.56
CA ALA A 40 0.26 7.40 -17.30
C ALA A 40 1.06 8.45 -16.51
N ARG A 41 0.77 8.60 -15.21
CA ARG A 41 1.48 9.53 -14.33
C ARG A 41 2.97 9.22 -14.21
N ALA A 42 3.34 7.94 -14.27
CA ALA A 42 4.74 7.50 -14.18
C ALA A 42 5.45 7.43 -15.55
N GLY A 43 4.77 7.76 -16.66
CA GLY A 43 5.33 7.58 -18.00
C GLY A 43 5.47 6.11 -18.42
N LEU A 44 4.65 5.22 -17.83
CA LEU A 44 4.75 3.76 -17.93
C LEU A 44 3.57 3.09 -18.63
N THR A 45 2.73 3.83 -19.35
CA THR A 45 1.49 3.33 -19.98
C THR A 45 1.67 2.03 -20.76
N ASP A 46 2.77 1.91 -21.52
CA ASP A 46 3.08 0.72 -22.33
C ASP A 46 4.33 -0.02 -21.83
N HIS A 47 4.84 0.33 -20.64
CA HIS A 47 6.07 -0.22 -20.13
C HIS A 47 5.79 -1.53 -19.36
N PRO A 48 6.39 -2.68 -19.74
CA PRO A 48 6.07 -3.98 -19.12
C PRO A 48 6.34 -4.00 -17.62
N LYS A 49 7.41 -3.33 -17.15
CA LYS A 49 7.68 -3.21 -15.71
C LYS A 49 6.68 -2.31 -14.96
N GLY A 50 5.95 -1.45 -15.66
CA GLY A 50 4.87 -0.65 -15.07
C GLY A 50 3.71 -1.54 -14.66
N GLU A 51 3.34 -2.49 -15.53
CA GLU A 51 2.34 -3.51 -15.22
C GLU A 51 2.75 -4.33 -13.98
N GLU A 52 3.96 -4.85 -14.00
CA GLU A 52 4.50 -5.68 -12.91
C GLU A 52 4.53 -4.91 -11.59
N ALA A 53 4.95 -3.64 -11.61
CA ALA A 53 4.95 -2.78 -10.42
C ALA A 53 3.53 -2.54 -9.89
N TYR A 54 2.55 -2.35 -10.77
CA TYR A 54 1.15 -2.19 -10.36
C TYR A 54 0.57 -3.47 -9.77
N GLN A 55 0.81 -4.64 -10.37
CA GLN A 55 0.34 -5.90 -9.81
C GLN A 55 0.98 -6.18 -8.46
N LEU A 56 2.28 -5.95 -8.31
CA LEU A 56 2.98 -6.11 -7.03
C LEU A 56 2.43 -5.14 -5.97
N ALA A 57 2.16 -3.88 -6.32
CA ALA A 57 1.54 -2.92 -5.41
C ALA A 57 0.17 -3.40 -4.91
N ARG A 58 -0.65 -3.96 -5.80
CA ARG A 58 -1.94 -4.57 -5.44
C ARG A 58 -1.77 -5.78 -4.54
N GLU A 59 -0.84 -6.68 -4.85
CA GLU A 59 -0.58 -7.87 -4.05
C GLU A 59 -0.13 -7.52 -2.63
N ILE A 60 0.75 -6.53 -2.46
CA ILE A 60 1.16 -6.04 -1.14
C ILE A 60 -0.06 -5.48 -0.39
N SER A 61 -0.87 -4.66 -1.06
CA SER A 61 -2.07 -4.05 -0.47
C SER A 61 -3.12 -5.10 -0.07
N ARG A 62 -3.15 -6.28 -0.70
CA ARG A 62 -4.09 -7.37 -0.35
C ARG A 62 -3.84 -7.99 1.02
N LEU A 63 -2.64 -7.80 1.58
CA LEU A 63 -2.30 -8.31 2.92
C LEU A 63 -2.81 -7.41 4.05
N SER A 64 -3.44 -6.29 3.71
CA SER A 64 -3.90 -5.24 4.61
C SER A 64 -5.29 -4.74 4.18
N THR A 65 -5.41 -3.55 3.58
CA THR A 65 -6.72 -2.91 3.31
C THR A 65 -7.15 -3.05 1.85
N CYS A 66 -6.21 -3.28 0.95
CA CYS A 66 -6.42 -3.36 -0.50
C CYS A 66 -7.14 -2.13 -1.10
N CYS A 67 -7.04 -0.97 -0.45
CA CYS A 67 -7.64 0.26 -0.94
C CYS A 67 -6.76 1.00 -1.94
N ASP A 68 -7.38 1.88 -2.72
CA ASP A 68 -6.67 2.65 -3.75
C ASP A 68 -5.55 3.54 -3.19
N PRO A 69 -5.71 4.24 -2.03
CA PRO A 69 -4.60 4.95 -1.40
C PRO A 69 -3.39 4.07 -1.09
N GLU A 70 -3.63 2.83 -0.64
CA GLU A 70 -2.56 1.89 -0.32
C GLU A 70 -1.87 1.38 -1.59
N ILE A 71 -2.65 1.08 -2.63
CA ILE A 71 -2.12 0.69 -3.94
C ILE A 71 -1.27 1.82 -4.54
N VAL A 72 -1.73 3.07 -4.46
CA VAL A 72 -0.99 4.27 -4.91
C VAL A 72 0.33 4.42 -4.15
N TYR A 73 0.30 4.22 -2.83
CA TYR A 73 1.50 4.28 -1.99
C TYR A 73 2.54 3.25 -2.41
N TRP A 74 2.15 1.97 -2.51
CA TRP A 74 3.08 0.90 -2.87
C TRP A 74 3.59 1.04 -4.30
N PHE A 75 2.73 1.40 -5.25
CA PHE A 75 3.12 1.64 -6.64
C PHE A 75 4.18 2.75 -6.74
N SER A 76 3.96 3.87 -6.06
CA SER A 76 4.90 5.00 -6.06
C SER A 76 6.28 4.58 -5.52
N ARG A 77 6.31 3.78 -4.44
CA ARG A 77 7.55 3.25 -3.87
C ARG A 77 8.27 2.30 -4.82
N LEU A 78 7.54 1.41 -5.49
CA LEU A 78 8.11 0.45 -6.44
C LEU A 78 8.71 1.15 -7.65
N VAL A 79 8.00 2.11 -8.24
CA VAL A 79 8.50 2.90 -9.38
C VAL A 79 9.78 3.66 -9.01
N SER A 80 9.83 4.26 -7.81
CA SER A 80 11.05 4.94 -7.33
C SER A 80 12.23 3.98 -7.09
N LEU A 81 11.97 2.76 -6.61
CA LEU A 81 13.03 1.79 -6.34
C LEU A 81 13.56 1.13 -7.61
N LEU A 82 12.69 0.93 -8.60
CA LEU A 82 13.02 0.31 -9.88
C LEU A 82 13.57 1.32 -10.90
N ASP A 83 13.67 2.60 -10.51
CA ASP A 83 14.08 3.74 -11.34
C ASP A 83 13.36 3.75 -12.71
N LEU A 84 12.06 3.45 -12.68
CA LEU A 84 11.25 3.29 -13.89
C LEU A 84 10.75 4.62 -14.44
N GLN A 85 11.33 5.74 -14.02
CA GLN A 85 10.95 7.03 -14.57
C GLN A 85 11.51 7.15 -15.99
N VAL A 86 10.63 7.39 -16.96
CA VAL A 86 11.08 7.84 -18.28
C VAL A 86 11.34 9.34 -18.17
N GLU A 87 12.61 9.75 -18.28
CA GLU A 87 12.99 11.16 -18.36
C GLU A 87 12.19 11.84 -19.47
N PRO A 88 11.53 13.00 -19.22
CA PRO A 88 10.82 13.71 -20.26
C PRO A 88 11.83 14.18 -21.31
N SER A 89 11.69 13.65 -22.53
CA SER A 89 12.50 14.02 -23.70
C SER A 89 12.14 15.41 -24.25
#